data_AF-A0A932VFY0-F1
#
_entry.id   AF-A0A932VFY0-F1
#
_cell.length_a   1.000
_cell.length_b   1.000
_cell.length_c   1.000
_cell.angle_alpha   90.00
_cell.angle_beta   90.00
_cell.angle_gamma   90.00
#
_symmetry.space_group_name_H-M   'P 1'
#
loop_
_entity.id
_entity.type
_entity.pdbx_description
1 polymer ?
#
loop_
_entity_poly.entity_id
_entity_poly.type
_entity_poly.pdbx_seq_one_letter_code
_entity_poly.pdbx_strand_id
1 'polypeptide(L)'
;MIAVEQLGLVAITTPVCSPESNGISEAFHHTLRRDYVAGADLSSAAAVLAQLPQWIADYNHFAPHSSLGMRSPVEYRRAQEIASD
;
A
#
# COMPACT_ATOMS: atom_id res chain seq x y z
N MET A 1 2.20 20.32 0.68
CA MET A 1 2.54 19.54 -0.52
C MET A 1 3.98 19.88 -0.86
N ILE A 2 4.92 18.97 -0.58
CA ILE A 2 6.31 19.13 -1.01
C ILE A 2 6.33 18.72 -2.48
N ALA A 3 6.85 19.59 -3.35
CA ALA A 3 7.00 19.24 -4.75
C ALA A 3 8.03 18.10 -4.86
N VAL A 4 7.76 17.10 -5.70
CA VAL A 4 8.61 15.88 -5.88
C VAL A 4 10.08 16.25 -6.18
N GLU A 5 10.27 17.36 -6.87
CA GLU A 5 11.57 17.97 -7.20
C GLU A 5 12.36 18.39 -5.94
N GLN A 6 11.70 18.87 -4.90
CA GLN A 6 12.33 19.26 -3.63
C GLN A 6 12.89 18.05 -2.86
N LEU A 7 12.44 16.84 -3.21
CA LEU A 7 12.95 15.58 -2.66
C LEU A 7 14.03 14.95 -3.55
N GLY A 8 14.45 15.62 -4.63
CA GLY A 8 15.40 15.06 -5.60
C GLY A 8 14.86 13.88 -6.41
N LEU A 9 13.54 13.73 -6.48
CA LEU A 9 12.86 12.64 -7.18
C LEU A 9 12.44 13.09 -8.59
N VAL A 10 12.53 12.18 -9.56
CA VAL A 10 12.05 12.40 -10.93
C VAL A 10 10.60 11.93 -11.03
N ALA A 11 9.69 12.83 -11.44
CA ALA A 11 8.31 12.47 -11.67
C ALA A 11 8.17 11.62 -12.94
N ILE A 12 7.70 10.38 -12.79
CA ILE A 12 7.35 9.49 -13.91
C ILE A 12 5.82 9.47 -13.99
N THR A 13 5.28 10.02 -15.08
CA THR A 13 3.83 10.03 -15.32
C THR A 13 3.44 8.86 -16.21
N THR A 14 2.32 8.24 -15.88
CA THR A 14 1.77 7.13 -16.65
C THR A 14 1.04 7.69 -17.88
N PRO A 15 1.25 7.13 -19.09
CA PRO A 15 0.45 7.48 -20.25
C PRO A 15 -1.04 7.24 -20.00
N VAL A 16 -1.89 8.08 -20.59
CA VAL A 16 -3.35 7.90 -20.53
C VAL A 16 -3.69 6.54 -21.15
N CYS A 17 -4.56 5.77 -20.47
CA CYS A 17 -4.98 4.43 -20.88
C CYS A 17 -3.85 3.38 -20.94
N SER A 18 -2.94 3.35 -19.95
CA SER A 18 -2.02 2.22 -19.72
C SER A 18 -2.42 1.44 -18.45
N PRO A 19 -3.29 0.41 -18.57
CA PRO A 19 -3.71 -0.42 -17.44
C PRO A 19 -2.57 -1.24 -16.85
N GLU A 20 -1.52 -1.55 -17.60
CA GLU A 20 -0.42 -2.37 -17.05
C GLU A 20 0.40 -1.61 -16.01
N SER A 21 0.49 -0.28 -16.18
CA SER A 21 1.39 0.56 -15.40
C SER A 21 0.88 0.86 -13.99
N ASN A 22 -0.40 0.59 -13.69
CA ASN A 22 -1.00 0.86 -12.39
C ASN A 22 -1.31 -0.42 -11.57
N GLY A 23 -1.00 -1.61 -12.09
CA GLY A 23 -1.44 -2.88 -11.52
C GLY A 23 -1.05 -3.10 -10.05
N ILE A 24 0.11 -2.60 -9.62
CA ILE A 24 0.53 -2.65 -8.21
C ILE A 24 -0.38 -1.78 -7.32
N SER A 25 -0.70 -0.58 -7.78
CA SER A 25 -1.62 0.34 -7.08
C SER A 25 -3.03 -0.23 -7.03
N GLU A 26 -3.50 -0.82 -8.12
CA GLU A 26 -4.82 -1.48 -8.16
C GLU A 26 -4.90 -2.68 -7.22
N ALA A 27 -3.88 -3.54 -7.17
CA ALA A 27 -3.82 -4.67 -6.26
C ALA A 27 -3.83 -4.23 -4.78
N PHE A 28 -3.12 -3.15 -4.46
CA PHE A 28 -3.17 -2.53 -3.13
C PHE A 28 -4.58 -2.05 -2.79
N HIS A 29 -5.21 -1.25 -3.67
CA HIS A 29 -6.56 -0.75 -3.45
C HIS A 29 -7.59 -1.88 -3.31
N HIS A 30 -7.46 -2.94 -4.11
CA HIS A 30 -8.34 -4.10 -4.03
C HIS A 30 -8.23 -4.78 -2.65
N THR A 31 -7.02 -4.98 -2.14
CA THR A 31 -6.78 -5.54 -0.81
C THR A 31 -7.36 -4.65 0.27
N LEU A 32 -7.10 -3.34 0.20
CA LEU A 32 -7.63 -2.38 1.16
C LEU A 32 -9.17 -2.40 1.20
N ARG A 33 -9.80 -2.42 0.02
CA ARG A 33 -11.25 -2.38 -0.12
C ARG A 33 -11.91 -3.68 0.37
N ARG A 34 -11.31 -4.83 0.05
CA ARG A 34 -11.80 -6.15 0.42
C ARG A 34 -11.70 -6.40 1.93
N ASP A 35 -10.56 -6.09 2.54
CA ASP A 35 -10.24 -6.57 3.88
C ASP A 35 -10.53 -5.54 4.97
N TYR A 36 -10.50 -4.25 4.65
CA TYR A 36 -10.58 -3.18 5.65
C TYR A 36 -11.79 -2.28 5.46
N VAL A 37 -12.10 -1.90 4.22
CA VAL A 37 -13.28 -1.06 3.94
C VAL A 37 -14.58 -1.85 4.10
N ALA A 38 -14.56 -3.15 3.76
CA ALA A 38 -15.73 -4.01 3.91
C ALA A 38 -16.07 -4.20 5.40
N GLY A 39 -17.07 -3.45 5.88
CA GLY A 39 -17.51 -3.47 7.27
C GLY A 39 -16.97 -2.34 8.15
N ALA A 40 -16.18 -1.42 7.59
CA ALA A 40 -15.74 -0.22 8.28
C ALA A 40 -16.87 0.81 8.49
N ASP A 41 -16.66 1.73 9.44
CA ASP A 41 -17.51 2.91 9.55
C ASP A 41 -17.16 3.90 8.42
N LEU A 42 -18.08 4.07 7.48
CA LEU A 42 -17.97 4.98 6.34
C LEU A 42 -18.89 6.20 6.49
N SER A 43 -19.38 6.50 7.69
CA SER A 43 -20.34 7.56 7.97
C SER A 43 -19.83 8.97 7.66
N SER A 44 -18.51 9.19 7.74
CA SER A 44 -17.88 10.47 7.42
C SER A 44 -16.44 10.30 6.96
N ALA A 45 -15.94 11.29 6.22
CA ALA A 45 -14.52 11.34 5.85
C ALA A 45 -13.61 11.33 7.09
N ALA A 46 -14.00 12.03 8.16
CA ALA A 46 -13.24 12.04 9.42
C ALA A 46 -13.14 10.65 10.05
N ALA A 47 -14.25 9.89 10.09
CA ALA A 47 -14.27 8.52 10.59
C ALA A 47 -13.38 7.59 9.76
N VAL A 48 -13.42 7.70 8.43
CA VAL A 48 -12.55 6.91 7.54
C VAL A 48 -11.08 7.27 7.74
N LEU A 49 -10.74 8.56 7.75
CA LEU A 49 -9.37 9.03 7.96
C LEU A 49 -8.80 8.58 9.30
N ALA A 50 -9.61 8.51 10.35
CA ALA A 50 -9.19 8.00 11.66
C ALA A 50 -8.86 6.51 11.66
N GLN A 51 -9.47 5.71 10.77
CA GLN A 51 -9.23 4.27 10.66
C GLN A 51 -8.04 3.92 9.76
N LEU A 52 -7.70 4.77 8.77
CA LEU A 52 -6.62 4.52 7.80
C LEU A 52 -5.28 4.12 8.44
N PRO A 53 -4.76 4.78 9.50
CA PRO A 53 -3.47 4.41 10.07
C PRO A 53 -3.44 2.96 10.56
N GLN A 54 -4.54 2.48 11.16
CA GLN A 54 -4.65 1.11 11.63
C GLN A 54 -4.63 0.13 10.46
N TRP A 55 -5.41 0.39 9.41
CA TRP A 55 -5.46 -0.48 8.22
C TRP A 55 -4.09 -0.59 7.53
N ILE A 56 -3.36 0.52 7.44
CA ILE A 56 -2.02 0.55 6.85
C ILE A 56 -1.01 -0.19 7.75
N ALA A 57 -1.12 -0.07 9.07
CA ALA A 57 -0.28 -0.82 9.99
C ALA A 57 -0.53 -2.33 9.84
N ASP A 58 -1.80 -2.75 9.81
CA ASP A 58 -2.17 -4.15 9.68
C ASP A 58 -1.73 -4.74 8.34
N TYR A 59 -1.91 -4.00 7.25
CA TYR A 59 -1.43 -4.37 5.92
C TYR A 59 0.08 -4.62 5.92
N ASN A 60 0.86 -3.73 6.54
CA ASN A 60 2.32 -3.81 6.50
C ASN A 60 2.91 -4.84 7.47
N HIS A 61 2.25 -5.11 8.59
CA HIS A 61 2.80 -5.92 9.67
C HIS A 61 2.19 -7.31 9.82
N PHE A 62 0.96 -7.54 9.34
CA PHE A 62 0.23 -8.79 9.61
C PHE A 62 -0.41 -9.42 8.37
N ALA A 63 -0.82 -8.64 7.38
CA ALA A 63 -1.51 -9.18 6.21
C ALA A 63 -0.60 -10.14 5.41
N PRO A 64 -1.04 -11.38 5.10
CA PRO A 64 -0.24 -12.32 4.33
C PRO A 64 -0.37 -12.06 2.82
N HIS A 65 0.77 -12.00 2.12
CA HIS A 65 0.81 -11.79 0.67
C HIS A 65 1.38 -13.01 -0.06
N SER A 66 0.62 -13.58 -0.99
CA SER A 66 1.05 -14.75 -1.78
C SER A 66 2.31 -14.50 -2.59
N SER A 67 2.44 -13.31 -3.19
CA SER A 67 3.66 -12.88 -3.91
C SER A 67 4.90 -12.75 -3.00
N LEU A 68 4.70 -12.63 -1.69
CA LEU A 68 5.77 -12.52 -0.68
C LEU A 68 5.99 -13.84 0.08
N GLY A 69 5.45 -14.96 -0.41
CA GLY A 69 5.53 -16.25 0.27
C GLY A 69 4.73 -16.31 1.57
N MET A 70 3.55 -15.66 1.58
CA MET A 70 2.64 -15.54 2.72
C MET A 70 3.19 -14.73 3.91
N ARG A 71 4.24 -13.94 3.68
CA ARG A 71 4.77 -12.98 4.66
C ARG A 71 4.06 -11.64 4.53
N SER A 72 4.09 -10.86 5.61
CA SER A 72 3.77 -9.43 5.57
C SER A 72 4.88 -8.63 4.86
N PRO A 73 4.59 -7.41 4.37
CA PRO A 73 5.60 -6.55 3.74
C PRO A 73 6.81 -6.27 4.63
N VAL A 74 6.61 -6.06 5.94
CA VAL A 74 7.70 -5.82 6.89
C VAL A 74 8.55 -7.06 7.11
N GLU A 75 7.94 -8.23 7.26
CA GLU A 75 8.67 -9.49 7.39
C GLU A 75 9.48 -9.79 6.13
N TYR A 76 8.88 -9.59 4.96
CA TYR A 76 9.56 -9.77 3.69
C TYR A 76 10.78 -8.84 3.57
N ARG A 77 10.62 -7.54 3.86
CA ARG A 77 11.72 -6.57 3.83
C ARG A 77 12.86 -6.95 4.76
N ARG A 78 12.56 -7.29 6.02
CA ARG A 78 13.57 -7.73 7.00
C ARG A 78 14.34 -8.96 6.53
N ALA A 79 13.65 -9.92 5.90
CA ALA A 79 14.29 -11.10 5.35
C ALA A 79 15.21 -10.79 4.15
N GLN A 80 14.90 -9.76 3.35
CA GLN A 80 15.77 -9.31 2.26
C GLN A 80 17.02 -8.58 2.76
N GLU A 81 16.89 -7.78 3.81
CA GLU A 81 18.02 -7.08 4.45
C GLU A 81 19.04 -8.10 4.99
N ILE A 82 18.58 -9.11 5.73
CA ILE A 82 19.44 -10.19 6.27
C ILE A 82 20.14 -11.00 5.17
N ALA A 83 19.50 -11.16 4.00
CA ALA A 83 20.08 -11.92 2.88
C ALA A 83 21.09 -11.11 2.05
N SER A 84 21.17 -9.79 2.28
CA SER A 84 22.06 -8.87 1.57
C SER A 84 23.34 -8.54 2.36
N ASP A 85 23.43 -9.03 3.60
CA ASP A 85 24.60 -9.01 4.49
C ASP A 85 25.40 -10.34 4.39
#